data_AF-A0A410G9C3-F1
#
_entry.id   AF-A0A410G9C3-F1
#
_cell.length_a   1.000
_cell.length_b   1.000
_cell.length_c   1.000
_cell.angle_alpha   90.00
_cell.angle_beta   90.00
_cell.angle_gamma   90.00
#
_symmetry.space_group_name_H-M   'P 1'
#
loop_
_entity.id
_entity.type
_entity.pdbx_description
1 polymer ?
#
loop_
_entity_poly.entity_id
_entity_poly.type
_entity_poly.pdbx_seq_one_letter_code
_entity_poly.pdbx_strand_id
1 'polypeptide(L)'
;MLQKIILALAVFIIILVALTFGEAIAYQAFAWISHITGLVIHNFSDIYYAIKGYINIHVGKVVVALLLTVPISWWIIKSKGDELQKLTNRRKMAIVLAIFLGWLGAHRFYLGQIGWGIVFLILLYFFAPLAIVAGFIDAIRYLFMSDEEFLPLRV
;
A
#
# COMPACT_ATOMS: atom_id res chain seq x y z
N MET A 1 12.01 -34.96 -6.31
CA MET A 1 13.35 -34.34 -6.47
C MET A 1 13.37 -33.29 -7.57
N LEU A 2 12.79 -33.58 -8.74
CA LEU A 2 12.65 -32.65 -9.87
C LEU A 2 11.98 -31.30 -9.52
N GLN A 3 10.88 -31.31 -8.75
CA GLN A 3 10.18 -30.08 -8.33
C GLN A 3 11.06 -29.11 -7.51
N LYS A 4 11.94 -29.64 -6.64
CA LYS A 4 12.83 -28.81 -5.82
C LYS A 4 13.93 -28.14 -6.66
N ILE A 5 14.38 -28.82 -7.72
CA ILE A 5 15.37 -28.32 -8.68
C ILE A 5 14.75 -27.25 -9.58
N ILE A 6 13.53 -27.48 -10.07
CA ILE A 6 12.77 -26.50 -10.86
C ILE A 6 12.54 -25.22 -10.05
N LEU A 7 12.17 -25.35 -8.78
CA LEU A 7 12.00 -24.19 -7.88
C LEU A 7 13.32 -23.43 -7.68
N ALA A 8 14.43 -24.13 -7.45
CA ALA A 8 15.74 -23.51 -7.28
C ALA A 8 16.21 -22.76 -8.53
N LEU A 9 15.97 -23.31 -9.73
CA LEU A 9 16.28 -22.65 -11.00
C LEU A 9 15.38 -21.43 -11.25
N ALA A 10 14.09 -21.52 -10.94
CA ALA A 10 13.18 -20.39 -11.05
C ALA A 10 13.61 -19.24 -10.14
N VAL A 11 13.96 -19.53 -8.88
CA VAL A 11 14.46 -18.54 -7.92
C VAL A 11 15.77 -17.91 -8.42
N PHE A 12 16.69 -18.72 -8.95
CA PHE A 12 17.96 -18.24 -9.51
C PHE A 12 17.75 -17.27 -10.68
N ILE A 13 16.86 -17.60 -11.62
CA ILE A 13 16.55 -16.76 -12.79
C ILE A 13 15.89 -15.44 -12.34
N ILE A 14 14.98 -15.49 -11.37
CA ILE A 14 14.32 -14.28 -10.84
C ILE A 14 15.32 -13.33 -10.17
N ILE A 15 16.26 -13.89 -9.39
CA ILE A 15 17.33 -13.12 -8.74
C ILE A 15 18.24 -12.46 -9.80
N LEU A 16 18.61 -13.22 -10.84
CA LEU A 16 19.47 -12.75 -11.93
C LEU A 16 18.82 -11.64 -12.76
N VAL A 17 17.55 -11.81 -13.13
CA VAL A 17 16.77 -10.82 -13.86
C VAL A 17 16.70 -9.51 -13.09
N ALA A 18 16.31 -9.55 -11.82
CA ALA A 18 16.15 -8.30 -11.11
C ALA A 18 17.50 -7.65 -10.73
N LEU A 19 18.60 -8.40 -10.68
CA LEU A 19 19.97 -7.86 -10.53
C LEU A 19 20.39 -7.10 -11.79
N THR A 20 19.92 -7.54 -12.95
CA THR A 20 20.26 -6.97 -14.25
C THR A 20 19.42 -5.72 -14.57
N PHE A 21 18.18 -5.66 -14.08
CA PHE A 21 17.24 -4.55 -14.37
C PHE A 21 17.00 -3.59 -13.19
N GLY A 22 17.48 -3.91 -11.98
CA GLY A 22 17.15 -3.17 -10.75
C GLY A 22 17.65 -1.73 -10.70
N GLU A 23 18.87 -1.46 -11.18
CA GLU A 23 19.48 -0.12 -11.13
C GLU A 23 18.71 0.90 -12.00
N ALA A 24 18.22 0.47 -13.17
CA ALA A 24 17.46 1.32 -14.08
C ALA A 24 16.05 1.63 -13.56
N ILE A 25 15.40 0.65 -12.93
CA ILE A 25 14.05 0.79 -12.37
C ILE A 25 14.06 1.75 -11.18
N ALA A 26 15.05 1.63 -10.30
CA ALA A 26 15.19 2.50 -9.13
C ALA A 26 15.42 3.96 -9.54
N TYR A 27 16.30 4.20 -10.53
CA TYR A 27 16.57 5.55 -11.04
C TYR A 27 15.30 6.22 -11.61
N GLN A 28 14.53 5.49 -12.42
CA GLN A 28 13.29 6.01 -13.01
C GLN A 28 12.19 6.27 -11.97
N ALA A 29 12.05 5.41 -10.96
CA ALA A 29 11.11 5.60 -9.87
C ALA A 29 11.45 6.86 -9.04
N PHE A 30 12.73 7.09 -8.76
CA PHE A 30 13.19 8.24 -8.00
C PHE A 30 13.00 9.56 -8.76
N ALA A 31 13.28 9.56 -10.07
CA ALA A 31 13.04 10.71 -10.93
C ALA A 31 11.55 11.10 -10.97
N TRP A 32 10.67 10.10 -11.06
CA TRP A 32 9.22 10.32 -11.07
C TRP A 32 8.68 10.85 -9.73
N ILE A 33 9.14 10.29 -8.60
CA ILE A 33 8.74 10.76 -7.26
C ILE A 33 9.18 12.20 -7.03
N SER A 34 10.42 12.55 -7.40
CA SER A 34 10.97 13.92 -7.28
C SER A 34 10.15 14.94 -8.08
N HIS A 35 9.72 14.56 -9.28
CA HIS A 35 8.89 15.42 -10.12
C HIS A 35 7.50 15.67 -9.49
N ILE A 36 6.87 14.64 -8.94
CA ILE A 36 5.57 14.77 -8.28
C ILE A 36 5.67 15.59 -7.00
N THR A 37 6.68 15.36 -6.15
CA THR A 37 6.84 16.12 -4.91
C THR A 37 7.14 17.59 -5.17
N GLY A 38 7.92 17.91 -6.20
CA GLY A 38 8.13 19.29 -6.64
C GLY A 38 6.82 20.00 -7.02
N LEU A 39 5.99 19.38 -7.86
CA LEU A 39 4.69 19.93 -8.27
C LEU A 39 3.71 20.11 -7.08
N VAL A 40 3.71 19.16 -6.14
CA VAL A 40 2.83 19.23 -4.96
C VAL A 40 3.24 20.33 -4.00
N ILE A 41 4.55 20.51 -3.78
CA ILE A 41 5.09 21.51 -2.84
C ILE A 41 4.91 22.92 -3.40
N HIS A 42 5.16 23.14 -4.69
CA HIS A 42 5.03 24.47 -5.29
C HIS A 42 3.58 24.97 -5.38
N ASN A 43 2.59 24.08 -5.50
CA ASN A 43 1.19 24.46 -5.64
C ASN A 43 0.41 24.47 -4.31
N PHE A 44 1.07 24.13 -3.19
CA PHE A 44 0.41 24.01 -1.90
C PHE A 44 -0.04 25.36 -1.35
N SER A 45 0.66 26.45 -1.69
CA SER A 45 0.25 27.81 -1.35
C SER A 45 -1.11 28.16 -1.93
N ASP A 46 -1.32 27.83 -3.20
CA ASP A 46 -2.54 28.21 -3.93
C ASP A 46 -3.74 27.44 -3.41
N ILE A 47 -3.54 26.15 -3.12
CA ILE A 47 -4.53 25.31 -2.46
C ILE A 47 -4.86 25.87 -1.07
N TYR A 48 -3.84 26.24 -0.28
CA TYR A 48 -4.04 26.81 1.05
C TYR A 48 -4.87 28.10 1.01
N TYR A 49 -4.53 29.02 0.12
CA TYR A 49 -5.27 30.29 -0.02
C TYR A 49 -6.67 30.07 -0.58
N ALA A 50 -6.87 29.16 -1.53
CA ALA A 50 -8.18 28.81 -2.07
C ALA A 50 -9.09 28.21 -0.99
N ILE A 51 -8.58 27.28 -0.17
CA ILE A 51 -9.32 26.67 0.95
C ILE A 51 -9.66 27.74 1.99
N LYS A 52 -8.70 28.57 2.39
CA LYS A 52 -8.91 29.65 3.36
C LYS A 52 -9.98 30.64 2.86
N GLY A 53 -9.91 31.03 1.59
CA GLY A 53 -10.91 31.88 0.95
C GLY A 53 -12.31 31.25 0.97
N TYR A 54 -12.41 29.99 0.57
CA TYR A 54 -13.68 29.25 0.58
C TYR A 54 -14.28 29.14 1.98
N ILE A 55 -13.49 28.76 2.98
CA ILE A 55 -13.94 28.62 4.37
C ILE A 55 -14.48 29.95 4.90
N ASN A 56 -13.80 31.07 4.62
CA ASN A 56 -14.23 32.38 5.07
C ASN A 56 -15.55 32.81 4.43
N ILE A 57 -15.75 32.51 3.14
CA ILE A 57 -16.97 32.87 2.40
C ILE A 57 -18.15 31.94 2.78
N HIS A 58 -17.87 30.67 3.11
CA HIS A 58 -18.89 29.62 3.28
C HIS A 58 -18.84 28.95 4.66
N VAL A 59 -18.47 29.68 5.70
CA VAL A 59 -18.33 29.14 7.06
C VAL A 59 -19.56 28.35 7.53
N GLY A 60 -20.76 28.84 7.26
CA GLY A 60 -22.01 28.15 7.64
C GLY A 60 -22.17 26.78 6.97
N LYS A 61 -21.83 26.66 5.68
CA LYS A 61 -21.89 25.38 4.96
C LYS A 61 -20.87 24.39 5.52
N VAL A 62 -19.66 24.87 5.83
CA VAL A 62 -18.60 24.05 6.43
C VAL A 62 -19.03 23.55 7.81
N VAL A 63 -19.60 24.42 8.65
CA VAL A 63 -20.10 24.04 9.98
C VAL A 63 -21.23 23.02 9.87
N VAL A 64 -22.21 23.21 8.98
CA VAL A 64 -23.28 22.24 8.77
C VAL A 64 -22.73 20.90 8.27
N ALA A 65 -21.78 20.91 7.32
CA ALA A 65 -21.13 19.69 6.85
C ALA A 65 -20.42 18.96 7.99
N LEU A 66 -19.69 19.68 8.85
CA LEU A 66 -19.02 19.09 10.03
C LEU A 66 -20.03 18.52 11.04
N LEU A 67 -21.14 19.23 11.29
CA LEU A 67 -22.20 18.79 12.20
C LEU A 67 -22.93 17.54 11.68
N LEU A 68 -23.13 17.42 10.37
CA LEU A 68 -23.75 16.25 9.75
C LEU A 68 -22.78 15.08 9.57
N THR A 69 -21.47 15.35 9.44
CA THR A 69 -20.44 14.31 9.27
C THR A 69 -20.43 13.35 10.45
N VAL A 70 -20.59 13.86 11.67
CA VAL A 70 -20.54 13.05 12.91
C VAL A 70 -21.68 12.00 12.97
N PRO A 71 -22.98 12.36 12.85
CA PRO A 71 -24.08 11.40 12.90
C PRO A 71 -24.12 10.47 11.68
N ILE A 72 -23.76 10.95 10.49
CA ILE A 72 -23.70 10.12 9.27
C ILE A 72 -22.57 9.09 9.38
N SER A 73 -21.38 9.51 9.84
CA SER A 73 -20.26 8.60 10.06
C SER A 73 -20.60 7.58 11.15
N TRP A 74 -21.26 8.01 12.22
CA TRP A 74 -21.71 7.12 13.28
C TRP A 74 -22.71 6.07 12.79
N TRP A 75 -23.68 6.45 11.94
CA TRP A 75 -24.63 5.53 11.31
C TRP A 75 -23.95 4.51 10.38
N ILE A 76 -23.01 4.95 9.55
CA ILE A 76 -22.22 4.10 8.63
C ILE A 76 -21.35 3.09 9.39
N ILE A 77 -20.84 3.46 10.57
CA ILE A 77 -20.00 2.57 11.39
C ILE A 77 -20.86 1.54 12.13
N LYS A 78 -22.06 1.93 12.58
CA LYS A 78 -22.95 1.07 13.39
C LYS A 78 -23.68 0.00 12.59
N SER A 79 -23.81 0.12 11.27
CA SER A 79 -24.50 -0.85 10.39
C SER A 79 -23.69 -2.13 10.09
N LYS A 80 -22.76 -2.56 10.97
CA LYS A 80 -21.77 -3.61 10.69
C LYS A 80 -22.00 -4.89 11.51
N GLY A 81 -22.89 -5.74 11.02
CA GLY A 81 -22.91 -7.16 11.35
C GLY A 81 -22.07 -7.98 10.38
N ASP A 82 -20.84 -7.55 10.06
CA ASP A 82 -20.07 -8.17 8.96
C ASP A 82 -18.54 -8.03 9.09
N GLU A 83 -18.02 -8.26 10.29
CA GLU A 83 -16.58 -8.23 10.54
C GLU A 83 -15.83 -9.35 9.77
N LEU A 84 -16.45 -10.53 9.62
CA LEU A 84 -15.85 -11.64 8.90
C LEU A 84 -15.67 -11.33 7.41
N GLN A 85 -16.71 -10.85 6.72
CA GLN A 85 -16.61 -10.50 5.29
C GLN A 85 -15.64 -9.32 5.06
N LYS A 86 -15.57 -8.37 6.00
CA LYS A 86 -14.60 -7.27 5.95
C LYS A 86 -13.16 -7.76 6.05
N LEU A 87 -12.90 -8.79 6.86
CA LEU A 87 -11.58 -9.43 6.97
C LEU A 87 -11.23 -10.21 5.70
N THR A 88 -12.17 -11.01 5.18
CA THR A 88 -11.97 -11.74 3.92
C THR A 88 -11.68 -10.80 2.75
N ASN A 89 -12.36 -9.66 2.68
CA ASN A 89 -12.10 -8.64 1.66
C ASN A 89 -10.74 -7.96 1.84
N ARG A 90 -10.32 -7.69 3.08
CA ARG A 90 -8.95 -7.20 3.36
C ARG A 90 -7.89 -8.20 2.93
N ARG A 91 -8.07 -9.49 3.19
CA ARG A 91 -7.13 -10.54 2.77
C ARG A 91 -6.98 -10.60 1.27
N LYS A 92 -8.11 -10.69 0.57
CA LYS A 92 -8.14 -10.69 -0.90
C LYS A 92 -7.42 -9.48 -1.47
N MET A 93 -7.70 -8.28 -0.93
CA MET A 93 -7.04 -7.06 -1.36
C MET A 93 -5.53 -7.09 -1.07
N ALA A 94 -5.10 -7.54 0.11
CA ALA A 94 -3.68 -7.67 0.43
C ALA A 94 -2.93 -8.65 -0.48
N ILE A 95 -3.55 -9.77 -0.87
CA ILE A 95 -2.99 -10.71 -1.87
C ILE A 95 -2.80 -10.00 -3.20
N VAL A 96 -3.84 -9.30 -3.69
CA VAL A 96 -3.77 -8.55 -4.96
C VAL A 96 -2.65 -7.51 -4.90
N LEU A 97 -2.58 -6.71 -3.83
CA LEU A 97 -1.50 -5.74 -3.67
C LEU A 97 -0.12 -6.40 -3.59
N ALA A 98 0.00 -7.58 -2.97
CA ALA A 98 1.28 -8.28 -2.84
C ALA A 98 1.76 -8.85 -4.18
N ILE A 99 0.85 -9.24 -5.08
CA ILE A 99 1.20 -9.70 -6.44
C ILE A 99 1.62 -8.54 -7.33
N PHE A 100 0.83 -7.47 -7.37
CA PHE A 100 1.02 -6.39 -8.36
C PHE A 100 1.97 -5.29 -7.88
N LEU A 101 1.87 -4.91 -6.60
CA LEU A 101 2.66 -3.84 -5.97
C LEU A 101 3.46 -4.36 -4.76
N GLY A 102 3.70 -5.69 -4.67
CA GLY A 102 4.45 -6.28 -3.58
C GLY A 102 5.88 -5.77 -3.51
N TRP A 103 6.48 -5.51 -4.67
CA TRP A 103 7.83 -4.94 -4.79
C TRP A 103 7.96 -3.51 -4.23
N LEU A 104 6.85 -2.77 -4.12
CA LEU A 104 6.77 -1.47 -3.44
C LEU A 104 6.40 -1.62 -1.94
N GLY A 105 6.01 -2.80 -1.49
CA GLY A 105 5.47 -3.02 -0.13
C GLY A 105 4.04 -2.54 0.08
N ALA A 106 3.27 -2.30 -1.00
CA ALA A 106 1.95 -1.70 -0.91
C ALA A 106 0.96 -2.53 -0.09
N HIS A 107 1.06 -3.86 -0.12
CA HIS A 107 0.28 -4.77 0.72
C HIS A 107 0.54 -4.56 2.22
N ARG A 108 1.78 -4.26 2.62
CA ARG A 108 2.14 -3.98 4.00
C ARG A 108 1.57 -2.64 4.46
N PHE A 109 1.64 -1.61 3.62
CA PHE A 109 0.99 -0.31 3.89
C PHE A 109 -0.53 -0.43 4.00
N TYR A 110 -1.16 -1.20 3.10
CA TYR A 110 -2.59 -1.46 3.12
C TYR A 110 -3.04 -2.17 4.40
N LEU A 111 -2.20 -3.07 4.94
CA LEU A 111 -2.45 -3.73 6.21
C LEU A 111 -2.14 -2.86 7.44
N GLY A 112 -1.74 -1.60 7.26
CA GLY A 112 -1.36 -0.71 8.34
C GLY A 112 0.02 -1.00 8.93
N GLN A 113 0.78 -1.92 8.32
CA GLN A 113 2.13 -2.31 8.74
C GLN A 113 3.16 -1.35 8.12
N ILE A 114 3.07 -0.06 8.48
CA ILE A 114 3.87 1.02 7.88
C ILE A 114 5.37 0.72 8.01
N GLY A 115 5.82 0.21 9.17
CA GLY A 115 7.22 -0.18 9.37
C GLY A 115 7.70 -1.22 8.35
N TRP A 116 6.90 -2.26 8.09
CA TRP A 116 7.22 -3.28 7.08
C TRP A 116 7.14 -2.74 5.65
N GLY A 117 6.21 -1.83 5.36
CA GLY A 117 6.14 -1.15 4.07
C GLY A 117 7.41 -0.32 3.79
N ILE A 118 7.92 0.40 4.79
CA ILE A 118 9.17 1.14 4.70
C ILE A 118 10.35 0.17 4.47
N VAL A 119 10.39 -0.98 5.16
CA VAL A 119 11.39 -2.03 4.91
C VAL A 119 11.37 -2.49 3.46
N PHE A 120 10.19 -2.65 2.85
CA PHE A 120 10.06 -2.98 1.43
C PHE A 120 10.59 -1.88 0.49
N LEU A 121 10.36 -0.60 0.78
CA LEU A 121 10.90 0.51 -0.02
C LEU A 121 12.42 0.62 0.07
N ILE A 122 12.97 0.39 1.27
CA ILE A 122 14.42 0.30 1.48
C ILE A 122 14.97 -0.89 0.70
N LEU A 123 14.34 -2.06 0.82
CA LEU A 123 14.72 -3.28 0.11
C LEU A 123 14.66 -3.10 -1.42
N LEU A 124 13.67 -2.37 -1.92
CA LEU A 124 13.55 -2.03 -3.33
C LEU A 124 14.71 -1.17 -3.84
N TYR A 125 15.10 -0.15 -3.05
CA TYR A 125 16.20 0.75 -3.40
C TYR A 125 17.55 0.02 -3.43
N PHE A 126 17.80 -0.85 -2.44
CA PHE A 126 19.08 -1.55 -2.33
C PHE A 126 19.15 -2.83 -3.18
N PHE A 127 18.03 -3.54 -3.33
CA PHE A 127 17.98 -4.84 -3.98
C PHE A 127 16.56 -5.19 -4.44
N ALA A 128 16.11 -4.49 -5.49
CA ALA A 128 14.83 -4.70 -6.16
C ALA A 128 14.40 -6.17 -6.36
N PRO A 129 15.28 -7.13 -6.75
CA PRO A 129 14.94 -8.55 -6.80
C PRO A 129 14.27 -9.09 -5.56
N LEU A 130 14.82 -8.75 -4.40
CA LEU A 130 14.42 -9.34 -3.14
C LEU A 130 13.10 -8.72 -2.66
N ALA A 131 12.85 -7.44 -2.97
CA ALA A 131 11.55 -6.83 -2.73
C ALA A 131 10.46 -7.47 -3.61
N ILE A 132 10.76 -7.77 -4.88
CA ILE A 132 9.84 -8.48 -5.78
C ILE A 132 9.55 -9.88 -5.23
N VAL A 133 10.60 -10.66 -4.93
CA VAL A 133 10.46 -12.02 -4.41
C VAL A 133 9.74 -12.04 -3.05
N ALA A 134 10.06 -11.13 -2.13
CA ALA A 134 9.40 -11.02 -0.83
C ALA A 134 7.91 -10.66 -0.96
N GLY A 135 7.56 -9.81 -1.93
CA GLY A 135 6.17 -9.51 -2.25
C GLY A 135 5.39 -10.74 -2.71
N PHE A 136 5.99 -11.56 -3.58
CA PHE A 136 5.40 -12.83 -4.02
C PHE A 136 5.32 -13.87 -2.88
N ILE A 137 6.32 -13.93 -2.00
CA ILE A 137 6.28 -14.80 -0.81
C ILE A 137 5.12 -14.40 0.11
N ASP A 138 4.92 -13.11 0.34
CA ASP A 138 3.79 -12.62 1.14
C ASP A 138 2.44 -12.89 0.47
N ALA A 139 2.35 -12.77 -0.86
CA ALA A 139 1.15 -13.13 -1.62
C ALA A 139 0.78 -14.61 -1.44
N ILE A 140 1.77 -15.50 -1.57
CA ILE A 140 1.62 -16.95 -1.34
C ILE A 140 1.21 -17.20 0.10
N ARG A 141 1.87 -16.56 1.07
CA ARG A 141 1.53 -16.70 2.49
C ARG A 141 0.08 -16.31 2.77
N TYR A 142 -0.38 -15.18 2.24
CA TYR A 142 -1.76 -14.71 2.43
C TYR A 142 -2.79 -15.58 1.71
N LEU A 143 -2.43 -16.21 0.58
CA LEU A 143 -3.29 -17.17 -0.13
C LEU A 143 -3.54 -18.44 0.68
N PHE A 144 -2.54 -18.92 1.42
CA PHE A 144 -2.62 -20.13 2.23
C PHE A 144 -3.04 -19.89 3.69
N MET A 145 -3.19 -18.63 4.09
CA MET A 145 -3.57 -18.24 5.46
C MET A 145 -5.10 -18.27 5.63
N SER A 146 -5.58 -18.83 6.74
CA SER A 146 -7.02 -18.81 7.07
C SER A 146 -7.49 -17.38 7.39
N ASP A 147 -8.81 -17.11 7.35
CA ASP A 147 -9.33 -15.76 7.66
C ASP A 147 -9.04 -15.37 9.12
N GLU A 148 -8.95 -16.36 10.00
CA GLU A 148 -8.62 -16.23 11.42
C GLU A 148 -7.13 -15.91 11.62
N GLU A 149 -6.24 -16.56 10.88
CA GLU A 149 -4.80 -16.29 10.92
C GLU A 149 -4.43 -14.95 10.27
N PHE A 150 -5.25 -14.47 9.33
CA PHE A 150 -5.07 -13.20 8.66
C PHE A 150 -5.46 -11.98 9.52
N LEU A 151 -6.04 -12.22 10.70
CA LEU A 151 -6.39 -11.15 11.65
C LEU A 151 -5.14 -10.32 11.96
N PRO A 152 -5.13 -9.01 11.65
CA PRO A 152 -4.03 -8.17 12.07
C PRO A 152 -4.09 -8.11 13.60
N LEU A 153 -3.09 -8.70 14.26
CA LEU A 153 -2.86 -8.51 15.70
C LEU A 153 -2.94 -7.01 15.96
N ARG A 154 -3.99 -6.59 16.68
CA ARG A 154 -4.10 -5.23 17.22
C ARG A 154 -2.91 -5.07 18.16
N VAL A 155 -1.85 -4.45 17.68
CA VAL A 155 -0.79 -3.88 18.52
C VAL A 155 -1.05 -2.39 18.59
#